data_AF-A0A378ALP4-F1
#
_entry.id   AF-A0A378ALP4-F1
#
_cell.length_a   1.000
_cell.length_b   1.000
_cell.length_c   1.000
_cell.angle_alpha   90.00
_cell.angle_beta   90.00
_cell.angle_gamma   90.00
#
_symmetry.space_group_name_H-M   'P 1'
#
loop_
_entity.id
_entity.type
_entity.pdbx_description
1 polymer ?
#
loop_
_entity_poly.entity_id
_entity_poly.type
_entity_poly.pdbx_seq_one_letter_code
_entity_poly.pdbx_strand_id
1 'polypeptide(L)'
;MLIENTDQRSQDYGAIKDLFRPGHADYTYEQKYGLRDYRGGGRSSARETAMRVAAGAIAKKYLAAKFGIVIRGCLTQMGNIPLAIKDWDQVEQNPFFCPDPDKIDALDELMRGLKKRATPLARK
;
A
#
# COMPACT_ATOMS: atom_id res chain seq x y z
N MET A 1 18.67 6.52 -10.65
CA MET A 1 17.24 6.87 -10.82
C MET A 1 16.82 7.75 -9.66
N LEU A 2 16.05 8.80 -9.94
CA LEU A 2 15.51 9.73 -8.95
C LEU A 2 13.98 9.75 -9.13
N ILE A 3 13.21 9.69 -8.04
CA ILE A 3 11.76 9.90 -8.06
C ILE A 3 11.47 11.12 -7.18
N GLU A 4 10.92 12.17 -7.79
CA GLU A 4 10.54 13.41 -7.10
C GLU A 4 9.19 13.26 -6.42
N ASN A 5 9.07 13.77 -5.19
CA ASN A 5 7.80 13.76 -4.47
C ASN A 5 7.02 15.04 -4.73
N THR A 6 5.84 14.94 -5.34
CA THR A 6 5.00 16.08 -5.72
C THR A 6 3.89 16.42 -4.72
N ASP A 7 3.61 15.55 -3.74
CA ASP A 7 2.49 15.72 -2.79
C ASP A 7 2.98 15.78 -1.33
N GLN A 8 3.81 16.78 -1.02
CA GLN A 8 4.28 17.01 0.35
C GLN A 8 3.32 17.96 1.09
N ARG A 9 2.27 17.41 1.69
CA ARG A 9 1.41 18.18 2.62
C ARG A 9 1.99 18.14 4.03
N SER A 10 2.70 19.19 4.42
CA SER A 10 3.35 19.29 5.74
C SER A 10 2.40 19.68 6.87
N GLN A 11 1.20 20.19 6.57
CA GLN A 11 0.29 20.80 7.55
C GLN A 11 -0.59 19.82 8.35
N ASP A 12 -0.75 18.56 7.91
CA ASP A 12 -1.71 17.63 8.53
C ASP A 12 -1.17 16.86 9.77
N TYR A 13 0.09 17.08 10.17
CA TYR A 13 0.75 16.24 11.18
C TYR A 13 0.87 16.85 12.59
N GLY A 14 0.30 18.03 12.82
CA GLY A 14 0.40 18.71 14.13
C GLY A 14 -0.23 17.91 15.27
N ALA A 15 -1.36 17.25 15.02
CA ALA A 15 -2.12 16.51 16.03
C ALA A 15 -1.48 15.18 16.48
N ILE A 16 -0.54 14.62 15.71
CA ILE A 16 0.10 13.34 16.02
C ILE A 16 1.53 13.51 16.56
N LYS A 17 1.97 14.74 16.80
CA LYS A 17 3.31 15.04 17.30
C LYS A 17 3.60 14.33 18.61
N ASP A 18 2.61 14.28 19.51
CA ASP A 18 2.78 13.74 20.87
C ASP A 18 2.16 12.34 21.04
N LEU A 19 1.70 11.70 19.96
CA LEU A 19 1.11 10.36 19.98
C LEU A 19 1.95 9.33 19.23
N PHE A 20 2.04 8.12 19.77
CA PHE A 20 2.50 6.94 19.03
C PHE A 20 1.31 6.27 18.36
N ARG A 21 1.37 6.08 17.03
CA ARG A 21 0.27 5.44 16.31
C ARG A 21 0.33 3.93 16.50
N PRO A 22 -0.73 3.27 16.99
CA PRO A 22 -0.77 1.81 17.09
C PRO A 22 -0.50 1.18 15.72
N GLY A 23 0.39 0.17 15.67
CA GLY A 23 0.77 -0.51 14.44
C GLY A 23 1.82 0.20 13.57
N HIS A 24 2.31 1.37 13.99
CA HIS A 24 3.41 2.07 13.32
C HIS A 24 4.72 1.95 14.10
N ALA A 25 5.84 2.10 13.38
CA ALA A 25 7.18 1.99 13.94
C ALA A 25 7.58 3.13 14.91
N ASP A 26 6.70 4.11 15.14
CA ASP A 26 6.97 5.36 15.86
C ASP A 26 7.69 5.13 17.20
N TYR A 27 7.16 4.25 18.05
CA TYR A 27 7.72 3.94 19.37
C TYR A 27 9.06 3.21 19.27
N THR A 28 9.12 2.16 18.45
CA THR A 28 10.35 1.36 18.28
C THR A 28 11.51 2.19 17.71
N TYR A 29 11.22 3.17 16.85
CA TYR A 29 12.23 4.06 16.28
C TYR A 29 12.81 5.00 17.34
N GLU A 30 11.94 5.60 18.15
CA GLU A 30 12.36 6.50 19.23
C GLU A 30 13.17 5.76 20.29
N GLN A 31 12.75 4.56 20.69
CA GLN A 31 13.49 3.74 21.65
C GLN A 31 14.87 3.30 21.11
N LYS A 32 14.96 3.01 19.81
CA LYS A 32 16.22 2.54 19.20
C LYS A 32 17.23 3.66 18.95
N TYR A 33 16.76 4.82 18.50
CA TYR A 33 17.63 5.90 17.99
C TYR A 33 17.55 7.19 18.82
N GLY A 34 16.71 7.26 19.85
CA GLY A 34 16.52 8.44 20.70
C GLY A 34 15.82 9.61 20.00
N LEU A 35 15.34 9.43 18.77
CA LEU A 35 14.76 10.47 17.93
C LEU A 35 13.60 9.93 17.09
N ARG A 36 12.57 10.75 16.92
CA ARG A 36 11.35 10.41 16.17
C ARG A 36 10.92 11.57 15.26
N ASP A 37 10.70 11.27 13.99
CA ASP A 37 10.03 12.19 13.06
C ASP A 37 8.53 11.88 13.01
N TYR A 38 7.76 12.66 13.76
CA TYR A 38 6.31 12.51 13.90
C TYR A 38 5.53 12.86 12.63
N ARG A 39 6.16 13.55 11.65
CA ARG A 39 5.51 13.96 10.40
C ARG A 39 5.16 12.79 9.48
N GLY A 40 5.51 11.57 9.89
CA GLY A 40 5.42 10.40 9.04
C GLY A 40 6.43 10.48 7.88
N GLY A 41 6.75 9.32 7.29
CA GLY A 41 7.71 9.24 6.18
C GLY A 41 9.14 8.88 6.58
N GLY A 42 9.40 8.57 7.85
CA GLY A 42 10.71 8.13 8.33
C GLY A 42 11.07 6.72 7.86
N ARG A 43 11.59 6.58 6.64
CA ARG A 43 12.23 5.39 6.06
C ARG A 43 11.37 4.12 5.85
N SER A 44 10.23 3.97 6.52
CA SER A 44 9.56 2.66 6.67
C SER A 44 8.36 2.40 5.73
N SER A 45 8.01 3.29 4.80
CA SER A 45 6.87 3.05 3.90
C SER A 45 6.97 3.75 2.53
N ALA A 46 6.03 3.38 1.64
CA ALA A 46 5.65 3.89 0.30
C ALA A 46 6.77 4.46 -0.62
N ARG A 47 7.57 5.42 -0.16
CA ARG A 47 8.74 5.95 -0.87
C ARG A 47 9.80 4.88 -1.13
N GLU A 48 10.05 4.02 -0.15
CA GLU A 48 10.99 2.90 -0.32
C GLU A 48 10.46 1.87 -1.32
N THR A 49 9.14 1.61 -1.26
CA THR A 49 8.43 0.78 -2.23
C THR A 49 8.61 1.29 -3.67
N ALA A 50 8.58 2.61 -3.89
CA ALA A 50 8.77 3.18 -5.23
C ALA A 50 10.14 2.82 -5.84
N MET A 51 11.21 2.89 -5.04
CA MET A 51 12.54 2.45 -5.47
C MET A 51 12.60 0.93 -5.71
N ARG A 52 11.98 0.13 -4.84
CA ARG A 52 11.89 -1.33 -5.03
C ARG A 52 11.15 -1.72 -6.30
N VAL A 53 10.03 -1.06 -6.60
CA VAL A 53 9.24 -1.30 -7.83
C VAL A 53 10.07 -0.96 -9.06
N ALA A 54 10.80 0.16 -9.05
CA ALA A 54 11.65 0.53 -10.16
C ALA A 54 12.78 -0.47 -10.41
N ALA A 55 13.49 -0.89 -9.36
CA ALA A 55 14.52 -1.92 -9.47
C ALA A 55 13.91 -3.27 -9.92
N GLY A 56 12.73 -3.60 -9.38
CA GLY A 56 11.96 -4.79 -9.74
C GLY A 56 11.55 -4.83 -11.21
N ALA A 57 11.21 -3.69 -11.81
CA ALA A 57 10.89 -3.62 -13.24
C ALA A 57 12.09 -4.00 -14.13
N ILE A 58 13.29 -3.53 -13.76
CA ILE A 58 14.54 -3.90 -14.45
C ILE A 58 14.80 -5.40 -14.28
N ALA A 59 14.66 -5.93 -13.06
CA ALA A 59 14.84 -7.35 -12.78
C ALA A 59 13.84 -8.22 -13.55
N LYS A 60 12.55 -7.86 -13.58
CA LYS A 60 11.52 -8.55 -14.38
C LYS A 60 11.88 -8.60 -15.86
N LYS A 61 12.32 -7.48 -16.43
CA LYS A 61 12.74 -7.41 -17.83
C LYS A 61 13.92 -8.34 -18.12
N TYR A 62 14.94 -8.33 -17.25
CA TYR A 62 16.11 -9.21 -17.40
C TYR A 62 15.73 -10.69 -17.31
N LEU A 63 14.93 -11.07 -16.31
CA LEU A 63 14.49 -12.44 -16.09
C LEU A 63 13.65 -12.98 -17.26
N ALA A 64 12.75 -12.15 -17.81
CA ALA A 64 11.99 -12.50 -18.99
C ALA A 64 12.90 -12.68 -20.22
N ALA A 65 13.83 -11.76 -20.46
CA ALA A 65 14.68 -11.79 -21.64
C ALA A 65 15.76 -12.89 -21.62
N LYS A 66 16.29 -13.23 -20.44
CA LYS A 66 17.39 -14.21 -20.31
C LYS A 66 16.92 -15.62 -19.99
N PHE A 67 15.80 -15.75 -19.28
CA PHE A 67 15.36 -17.04 -18.75
C PHE A 67 13.90 -17.37 -19.10
N GLY A 68 13.17 -16.48 -19.80
CA GLY A 68 11.74 -16.67 -20.07
C GLY A 68 10.86 -16.64 -18.82
N ILE A 69 11.38 -16.13 -17.70
CA ILE A 69 10.65 -16.12 -16.41
C ILE A 69 9.71 -14.92 -16.36
N VAL A 70 8.44 -15.17 -16.01
CA VAL A 70 7.41 -14.15 -15.86
C VAL A 70 6.97 -14.07 -14.40
N ILE A 71 7.12 -12.87 -13.80
CA ILE A 71 6.72 -12.60 -12.41
C ILE A 71 5.46 -11.72 -12.40
N ARG A 72 4.39 -12.27 -11.81
CA ARG A 72 3.06 -11.62 -11.68
C ARG A 72 2.64 -11.54 -10.22
N GLY A 73 1.71 -10.63 -9.92
CA GLY A 73 1.10 -10.48 -8.59
C GLY A 73 -0.34 -10.03 -8.75
N CYS A 74 -1.22 -10.46 -7.85
CA CYS A 74 -2.64 -10.12 -7.84
C CYS A 74 -3.19 -10.19 -6.42
N LEU A 75 -4.36 -9.62 -6.18
CA LEU A 75 -5.07 -9.71 -4.92
C LEU A 75 -5.75 -11.09 -4.81
N THR A 76 -5.45 -11.82 -3.73
CA THR A 76 -6.05 -13.15 -3.47
C THR A 76 -7.12 -13.14 -2.37
N GLN A 77 -7.16 -12.09 -1.55
CA GLN A 77 -8.16 -11.92 -0.49
C GLN A 77 -8.25 -10.46 -0.03
N MET A 78 -9.47 -9.99 0.27
CA MET A 78 -9.69 -8.74 1.00
C MET A 78 -10.73 -8.96 2.10
N GLY A 79 -10.37 -8.65 3.34
CA GLY A 79 -11.21 -8.96 4.50
C GLY A 79 -11.56 -10.45 4.52
N ASN A 80 -12.86 -10.74 4.50
CA ASN A 80 -13.41 -12.11 4.50
C ASN A 80 -13.79 -12.63 3.10
N ILE A 81 -13.38 -11.92 2.03
CA ILE A 81 -13.70 -12.28 0.64
C ILE A 81 -12.47 -12.96 0.02
N PRO A 82 -12.43 -14.30 -0.09
CA PRO A 82 -11.41 -14.99 -0.87
C PRO A 82 -11.66 -14.82 -2.37
N LEU A 83 -10.57 -14.73 -3.15
CA LEU A 83 -10.60 -14.50 -4.59
C LEU A 83 -9.89 -15.65 -5.30
N ALA A 84 -10.52 -16.19 -6.34
CA ALA A 84 -9.90 -17.22 -7.18
C ALA A 84 -9.08 -16.59 -8.31
N ILE A 85 -8.01 -17.26 -8.75
CA ILE A 85 -7.24 -16.82 -9.92
C ILE A 85 -7.92 -17.38 -11.17
N LYS A 86 -8.90 -16.66 -11.71
CA LYS A 86 -9.67 -17.09 -12.90
C LYS A 86 -9.09 -16.51 -14.19
N ASP A 87 -8.79 -15.22 -14.17
CA ASP A 87 -8.31 -14.51 -15.35
C ASP A 87 -7.17 -13.53 -14.97
N TRP A 88 -5.99 -13.78 -15.54
CA TRP A 88 -4.82 -12.92 -15.32
C TRP A 88 -4.91 -11.60 -16.09
N ASP A 89 -5.64 -11.56 -17.19
CA ASP A 89 -5.76 -10.36 -18.03
C ASP A 89 -6.62 -9.29 -17.35
N GLN A 90 -7.42 -9.69 -16.36
CA GLN A 90 -8.28 -8.80 -15.59
C GLN A 90 -7.54 -8.06 -14.48
N VAL A 91 -6.37 -8.54 -14.04
CA VAL A 91 -5.65 -8.00 -12.89
C VAL A 91 -5.38 -6.51 -13.04
N GLU A 92 -4.85 -6.05 -14.17
CA GLU A 92 -4.54 -4.63 -14.39
C GLU A 92 -5.75 -3.81 -14.89
N GLN A 93 -6.92 -4.44 -15.08
CA GLN A 93 -8.13 -3.82 -15.65
C GLN A 93 -9.13 -3.34 -14.60
N ASN A 94 -8.83 -3.53 -13.31
CA ASN A 94 -9.71 -3.15 -12.21
C ASN A 94 -8.93 -2.51 -11.06
N PRO A 95 -9.57 -1.67 -10.22
CA PRO A 95 -8.87 -0.90 -9.17
C PRO A 95 -8.35 -1.76 -8.00
N PHE A 96 -8.65 -3.05 -7.96
CA PHE A 96 -8.29 -3.95 -6.87
C PHE A 96 -7.14 -4.90 -7.20
N PHE A 97 -6.65 -4.90 -8.44
CA PHE A 97 -5.70 -5.89 -8.92
C PHE A 97 -6.22 -7.34 -8.78
N CYS A 98 -7.54 -7.51 -8.94
CA CYS A 98 -8.24 -8.77 -8.70
C CYS A 98 -8.26 -9.64 -9.97
N PRO A 99 -7.91 -10.94 -9.90
CA PRO A 99 -8.02 -11.89 -11.01
C PRO A 99 -9.38 -12.62 -11.06
N ASP A 100 -10.32 -12.26 -10.18
CA ASP A 100 -11.68 -12.83 -10.09
C ASP A 100 -12.71 -11.76 -10.47
N PRO A 101 -13.20 -11.74 -11.73
CA PRO A 101 -14.18 -10.74 -12.17
C PRO A 101 -15.48 -10.76 -11.38
N ASP A 102 -15.89 -11.94 -10.92
CA ASP A 102 -17.18 -12.15 -10.23
C ASP A 102 -17.19 -11.53 -8.81
N LYS A 103 -16.03 -11.11 -8.30
CA LYS A 103 -15.87 -10.59 -6.94
C LYS A 103 -15.61 -9.08 -6.89
N ILE A 104 -15.48 -8.42 -8.04
CA ILE A 104 -15.17 -6.98 -8.11
C ILE A 104 -16.24 -6.15 -7.37
N ASP A 105 -17.52 -6.45 -7.59
CA ASP A 105 -18.62 -5.72 -6.93
C ASP A 105 -18.62 -5.91 -5.40
N ALA A 106 -18.34 -7.12 -4.94
CA ALA A 106 -18.25 -7.42 -3.51
C ALA A 106 -17.08 -6.69 -2.84
N LEU A 107 -15.96 -6.51 -3.55
CA LEU A 107 -14.82 -5.72 -3.09
C LEU A 107 -15.17 -4.22 -3.02
N ASP A 108 -15.87 -3.69 -4.02
CA ASP A 108 -16.31 -2.30 -4.02
C ASP A 108 -17.30 -2.01 -2.88
N GLU A 109 -18.27 -2.90 -2.66
CA GLU A 109 -19.22 -2.80 -1.55
C GLU A 109 -18.50 -2.82 -0.19
N LEU A 110 -17.56 -3.74 0.01
CA LEU A 110 -16.75 -3.80 1.22
C LEU A 110 -16.00 -2.48 1.45
N MET A 111 -15.34 -1.94 0.42
CA MET A 111 -14.59 -0.68 0.51
C MET A 111 -15.48 0.52 0.79
N ARG A 112 -16.66 0.61 0.18
CA ARG A 112 -17.65 1.64 0.49
C ARG A 112 -18.16 1.52 1.91
N GLY A 113 -18.44 0.31 2.37
CA GLY A 113 -18.86 0.04 3.75
C GLY A 113 -17.80 0.42 4.78
N LEU A 114 -16.51 0.21 4.48
CA LEU A 114 -15.40 0.64 5.34
C LEU A 114 -15.27 2.16 5.36
N LYS A 115 -15.34 2.85 4.21
CA LYS A 115 -15.30 4.32 4.17
C LYS A 115 -16.44 4.97 4.97
N LYS A 116 -17.66 4.45 4.85
CA LYS A 116 -18.82 4.92 5.62
C LYS A 116 -18.59 4.77 7.12
N ARG A 117 -18.08 3.62 7.57
CA ARG A 117 -17.79 3.34 8.99
C ARG A 117 -16.59 4.13 9.52
N ALA A 118 -15.62 4.45 8.67
CA ALA A 118 -14.42 5.22 9.01
C ALA A 118 -14.66 6.75 9.08
N THR A 119 -15.86 7.24 8.73
CA THR A 119 -16.25 8.64 8.85
C THR A 119 -16.82 8.87 10.27
N PRO A 120 -16.45 9.95 11.00
CA PRO A 120 -15.86 9.81 12.33
C PRO A 120 -16.85 9.66 13.48
N LEU A 121 -16.64 8.62 14.29
CA LEU A 121 -17.07 8.54 15.70
C LEU A 121 -16.01 9.19 16.63
N ALA A 122 -15.42 10.31 16.19
CA ALA A 122 -14.39 11.07 16.91
C ALA A 122 -14.79 12.55 17.04
N ARG A 123 -16.06 12.79 17.38
CA ARG A 123 -16.55 14.06 17.94
C ARG A 123 -17.36 13.74 19.20
N LYS A 124 -16.67 13.45 20.29
CA LYS A 124 -17.14 13.71 21.66
C LYS A 124 -15.94 14.16 22.47
#